data_AF-A0A1I2BTI1-F1
#
_entry.id   AF-A0A1I2BTI1-F1
#
_cell.length_a   1.000
_cell.length_b   1.000
_cell.length_c   1.000
_cell.angle_alpha   90.00
_cell.angle_beta   90.00
_cell.angle_gamma   90.00
#
_symmetry.space_group_name_H-M   'P 1'
#
loop_
_entity.id
_entity.type
_entity.pdbx_description
1 polymer ?
#
loop_
_entity_poly.entity_id
_entity_poly.type
_entity_poly.pdbx_seq_one_letter_code
_entity_poly.pdbx_strand_id
1 'polypeptide(L)'
;MIRPGFLSSADRLVLEACVRRQREGHGIARRANAILLLDDGESCARIAKFLYLDDDTIRGWHKTYLQDGWDALAFDGWKGSQSRTTQAQEAASCAWLEARFCRSTVEIRAHVSAECGLNYSHSGCIKLLARLGFEYRKPKPLPRVASAEKQAAFIAFYERLMRELPADEAVYFADAVHPEYQTKPAFGWVKVGSNPAVLSTAGRGRVNIHGAVNLETFDAPFVEPTTVDGVSAAQLLTKIEERNPDKRIIHVIWDNAAYHKGPDVRAFLARTACRIHLIQLPPYCPPLNPIERLRAVLHQYVTHNRYYPSQKQFADAILAFMREAIPQEWTKFRDKVSDNFRVITHDNFRVLK
;
A
#
# COMPACT_ATOMS: atom_id res chain seq x y z
N MET A 1 62.82 -9.36 -7.73
CA MET A 1 62.09 -10.51 -7.17
C MET A 1 61.54 -10.06 -5.83
N ILE A 2 60.23 -10.21 -5.59
CA ILE A 2 59.62 -9.84 -4.31
C ILE A 2 60.05 -10.89 -3.28
N ARG A 3 60.49 -10.46 -2.09
CA ARG A 3 60.93 -11.37 -1.03
C ARG A 3 59.71 -11.93 -0.30
N PRO A 4 59.63 -13.24 -0.04
CA PRO A 4 58.55 -13.82 0.75
C PRO A 4 58.61 -13.37 2.21
N GLY A 5 57.50 -13.50 2.94
CA GLY A 5 57.40 -13.17 4.37
C GLY A 5 57.45 -11.66 4.67
N PHE A 6 56.86 -10.84 3.79
CA PHE A 6 56.74 -9.40 4.00
C PHE A 6 55.46 -9.02 4.78
N LEU A 7 54.51 -9.95 4.93
CA LEU A 7 53.32 -9.75 5.75
C LEU A 7 53.60 -9.97 7.23
N SER A 8 53.01 -9.13 8.08
CA SER A 8 52.91 -9.43 9.51
C SER A 8 51.90 -10.56 9.74
N SER A 9 52.02 -11.28 10.87
CA SER A 9 51.06 -12.33 11.22
C SER A 9 49.62 -11.79 11.35
N ALA A 10 49.47 -10.54 11.77
CA ALA A 10 48.17 -9.88 11.87
C ALA A 10 47.58 -9.58 10.49
N ASP A 11 48.36 -9.00 9.58
CA ASP A 11 47.91 -8.65 8.23
C ASP A 11 47.56 -9.90 7.42
N ARG A 12 48.37 -10.95 7.56
CA ARG A 12 48.13 -12.22 6.89
C ARG A 12 46.78 -12.83 7.30
N LEU A 13 46.44 -12.80 8.60
CA LEU A 13 45.14 -13.28 9.08
C LEU A 13 43.96 -12.48 8.50
N VAL A 14 44.10 -11.16 8.37
CA VAL A 14 43.08 -10.30 7.76
C VAL A 14 42.84 -10.66 6.31
N LEU A 15 43.91 -10.85 5.53
CA LEU A 15 43.81 -11.23 4.12
C LEU A 15 43.25 -12.65 3.93
N GLU A 16 43.65 -13.60 4.77
CA GLU A 16 43.10 -14.96 4.74
C GLU A 16 41.60 -14.97 5.04
N ALA A 17 41.16 -14.19 6.03
CA ALA A 17 39.74 -14.05 6.35
C ALA A 17 38.96 -13.41 5.18
N CYS A 18 39.55 -12.43 4.49
CA CYS A 18 38.97 -11.80 3.30
C CYS A 18 38.76 -12.81 2.16
N VAL A 19 39.76 -13.64 1.86
CA VAL A 19 39.67 -14.64 0.77
C VAL A 19 38.71 -15.79 1.10
N ARG A 20 38.62 -16.20 2.38
CA ARG A 20 37.74 -17.30 2.83
C ARG A 20 36.27 -16.90 2.96
N ARG A 21 35.94 -15.61 2.93
CA ARG A 21 34.56 -15.14 3.08
C ARG A 21 33.72 -15.50 1.85
N GLN A 22 32.58 -16.16 2.05
CA GLN A 22 31.70 -16.60 0.96
C GLN A 22 31.13 -15.45 0.09
N ARG A 23 31.04 -14.24 0.63
CA ARG A 23 30.44 -13.07 -0.05
C ARG A 23 31.34 -11.84 0.08
N GLU A 24 32.55 -11.94 -0.47
CA GLU A 24 33.44 -10.79 -0.61
C GLU A 24 33.38 -10.24 -2.04
N GLY A 25 33.58 -8.93 -2.20
CA GLY A 25 33.63 -8.33 -3.53
C GLY A 25 34.72 -8.99 -4.38
N HIS A 26 34.38 -9.45 -5.59
CA HIS A 26 35.30 -10.21 -6.44
C HIS A 26 36.66 -9.50 -6.64
N GLY A 27 36.64 -8.16 -6.83
CA GLY A 27 37.86 -7.36 -6.95
C GLY A 27 38.71 -7.36 -5.68
N ILE A 28 38.08 -7.26 -4.50
CA ILE A 28 38.75 -7.22 -3.19
C ILE A 28 39.38 -8.58 -2.89
N ALA A 29 38.62 -9.66 -2.98
CA ALA A 29 39.12 -11.01 -2.72
C ALA A 29 40.28 -11.39 -3.66
N ARG A 30 40.21 -10.97 -4.93
CA ARG A 30 41.27 -11.23 -5.92
C ARG A 30 42.56 -10.47 -5.60
N ARG A 31 42.49 -9.23 -5.09
CA ARG A 31 43.66 -8.46 -4.62
C ARG A 31 44.26 -9.09 -3.36
N ALA A 32 43.44 -9.49 -2.39
CA ALA A 32 43.91 -10.19 -1.19
C ALA A 32 44.66 -11.48 -1.53
N ASN A 33 44.10 -12.29 -2.44
CA ASN A 33 44.72 -13.54 -2.89
C ASN A 33 46.07 -13.31 -3.56
N ALA A 34 46.20 -12.27 -4.38
CA ALA A 34 47.47 -11.91 -4.99
C ALA A 34 48.55 -11.55 -3.96
N ILE A 35 48.21 -10.79 -2.91
CA ILE A 35 49.17 -10.42 -1.85
C ILE A 35 49.60 -11.63 -1.02
N LEU A 36 48.67 -12.53 -0.67
CA LEU A 36 48.99 -13.77 0.03
C LEU A 36 49.95 -14.66 -0.78
N LEU A 37 49.68 -14.85 -2.07
CA LEU A 37 50.55 -15.67 -2.94
C LEU A 37 51.93 -15.04 -3.13
N LEU A 38 52.03 -13.72 -3.19
CA LEU A 38 53.32 -13.02 -3.19
C LEU A 38 54.09 -13.26 -1.89
N ASP A 39 53.40 -13.23 -0.74
CA ASP A 39 54.00 -13.48 0.56
C ASP A 39 54.50 -14.93 0.70
N ASP A 40 53.80 -15.88 0.06
CA ASP A 40 54.18 -17.30 -0.08
C ASP A 40 55.35 -17.53 -1.05
N GLY A 41 55.82 -16.47 -1.74
CA GLY A 41 56.99 -16.52 -2.63
C GLY A 41 56.66 -16.81 -4.10
N GLU A 42 55.39 -16.79 -4.49
CA GLU A 42 55.02 -16.94 -5.90
C GLU A 42 55.42 -15.70 -6.71
N SER A 43 55.82 -15.92 -7.97
CA SER A 43 56.21 -14.81 -8.85
C SER A 43 55.00 -14.05 -9.40
N CYS A 44 55.15 -12.74 -9.65
CA CYS A 44 54.11 -11.92 -10.27
C CYS A 44 53.57 -12.55 -11.57
N ALA A 45 54.44 -13.10 -12.41
CA ALA A 45 54.06 -13.76 -13.66
C ALA A 45 53.20 -15.01 -13.43
N ARG A 46 53.51 -15.80 -12.41
CA ARG A 46 52.74 -17.00 -12.05
C ARG A 46 51.37 -16.64 -11.48
N ILE A 47 51.32 -15.65 -10.58
CA ILE A 47 50.06 -15.15 -10.01
C ILE A 47 49.18 -14.53 -11.10
N ALA A 48 49.76 -13.71 -11.97
CA ALA A 48 49.08 -13.09 -13.11
C ALA A 48 48.43 -14.15 -14.02
N LYS A 49 49.14 -15.25 -14.31
CA LYS A 49 48.61 -16.39 -15.06
C LYS A 49 47.39 -17.03 -14.39
N PHE A 50 47.43 -17.26 -13.08
CA PHE A 50 46.32 -17.92 -12.35
C PHE A 50 45.13 -16.99 -12.08
N LEU A 51 45.37 -15.68 -11.95
CA LEU A 51 44.31 -14.68 -11.73
C LEU A 51 43.78 -14.05 -13.03
N TYR A 52 44.32 -14.45 -14.19
CA TYR A 52 44.03 -13.90 -15.51
C TYR A 52 44.21 -12.38 -15.57
N LEU A 53 45.37 -11.92 -15.11
CA LEU A 53 45.78 -10.53 -15.05
C LEU A 53 47.13 -10.34 -15.73
N ASP A 54 47.53 -9.07 -15.88
CA ASP A 54 48.87 -8.69 -16.31
C ASP A 54 49.83 -8.66 -15.10
N ASP A 55 51.11 -9.01 -15.30
CA ASP A 55 52.07 -9.07 -14.21
C ASP A 55 52.40 -7.70 -13.61
N ASP A 56 52.26 -6.61 -14.38
CA ASP A 56 52.40 -5.23 -13.89
C ASP A 56 51.24 -4.84 -12.98
N THR A 57 50.05 -5.41 -13.18
CA THR A 57 48.92 -5.22 -12.27
C THR A 57 49.25 -5.78 -10.89
N ILE A 58 49.85 -6.97 -10.84
CA ILE A 58 50.26 -7.61 -9.58
C ILE A 58 51.39 -6.82 -8.91
N ARG A 59 52.37 -6.33 -9.68
CA ARG A 59 53.43 -5.43 -9.16
C ARG A 59 52.84 -4.14 -8.60
N GLY A 60 51.87 -3.56 -9.29
CA GLY A 60 51.14 -2.36 -8.86
C GLY A 60 50.44 -2.59 -7.52
N TRP A 61 49.70 -3.69 -7.38
CA TRP A 61 49.03 -4.05 -6.12
C TRP A 61 49.99 -4.23 -4.96
N HIS A 62 51.11 -4.92 -5.17
CA HIS A 62 52.16 -5.07 -4.16
C HIS A 62 52.75 -3.71 -3.76
N LYS A 63 53.01 -2.82 -4.72
CA LYS A 63 53.51 -1.47 -4.45
C LYS A 63 52.51 -0.67 -3.61
N THR A 64 51.24 -0.64 -3.99
CA THR A 64 50.17 0.04 -3.24
C THR A 64 50.05 -0.53 -1.83
N TYR A 65 50.10 -1.85 -1.68
CA TYR A 65 50.05 -2.49 -0.37
C TYR A 65 51.20 -2.06 0.55
N LEU A 66 52.44 -2.02 0.04
CA LEU A 66 53.60 -1.60 0.83
C LEU A 66 53.58 -0.10 1.19
N GLN A 67 52.99 0.73 0.34
CA GLN A 67 52.95 2.18 0.55
C GLN A 67 51.82 2.59 1.50
N ASP A 68 50.62 2.05 1.27
CA ASP A 68 49.38 2.57 1.85
C ASP A 68 48.55 1.50 2.60
N GLY A 69 49.04 0.25 2.63
CA GLY A 69 48.42 -0.85 3.37
C GLY A 69 47.23 -1.51 2.68
N TRP A 70 46.56 -2.41 3.42
CA TRP A 70 45.42 -3.19 2.90
C TRP A 70 44.22 -2.31 2.55
N ASP A 71 43.87 -1.35 3.41
CA ASP A 71 42.68 -0.53 3.24
C ASP A 71 42.71 0.28 1.93
N ALA A 72 43.87 0.79 1.56
CA ALA A 72 44.07 1.50 0.30
C ALA A 72 43.96 0.58 -0.93
N LEU A 73 44.46 -0.66 -0.84
CA LEU A 73 44.37 -1.64 -1.92
C LEU A 73 42.95 -2.22 -2.08
N ALA A 74 42.24 -2.38 -0.97
CA ALA A 74 40.86 -2.85 -0.95
C ALA A 74 39.88 -1.82 -1.53
N PHE A 75 40.20 -0.53 -1.43
CA PHE A 75 39.37 0.55 -1.96
C PHE A 75 39.29 0.52 -3.49
N ASP A 76 38.09 0.23 -4.03
CA ASP A 76 37.82 0.31 -5.46
C ASP A 76 37.36 1.73 -5.82
N GLY A 77 38.32 2.59 -6.16
CA GLY A 77 38.09 4.02 -6.47
C GLY A 77 37.42 4.29 -7.82
N TRP A 78 36.62 3.34 -8.34
CA TRP A 78 35.93 3.48 -9.62
C TRP A 78 34.93 4.65 -9.53
N LYS A 79 35.33 5.80 -10.08
CA LYS A 79 34.46 6.95 -10.26
C LYS A 79 33.69 6.74 -11.56
N GLY A 80 32.37 6.59 -11.46
CA GLY A 80 31.48 6.56 -12.62
C GLY A 80 31.69 7.78 -13.52
N SER A 81 31.26 7.70 -14.77
CA SER A 81 31.39 8.81 -15.71
C SER A 81 30.70 10.08 -15.17
N GLN A 82 31.30 11.24 -15.42
CA GLN A 82 30.71 12.52 -15.06
C GLN A 82 29.33 12.68 -15.71
N SER A 83 28.42 13.35 -15.01
CA SER A 83 27.09 13.65 -15.53
C SER A 83 27.18 14.46 -16.83
N ARG A 84 26.33 14.14 -17.82
CA ARG A 84 26.23 14.92 -19.06
C ARG A 84 25.44 16.22 -18.88
N THR A 85 24.73 16.37 -17.76
CA THR A 85 23.93 17.56 -17.40
C THR A 85 24.66 18.41 -16.38
N THR A 86 24.55 19.73 -16.52
CA THR A 86 25.00 20.69 -15.49
C THR A 86 23.95 20.82 -14.38
N GLN A 87 24.35 21.32 -13.21
CA GLN A 87 23.42 21.51 -12.09
C GLN A 87 22.26 22.47 -12.43
N ALA A 88 22.51 23.49 -13.26
CA ALA A 88 21.47 24.41 -13.73
C ALA A 88 20.46 23.73 -14.66
N GLN A 89 20.92 22.86 -15.57
CA GLN A 89 20.06 22.08 -16.46
C GLN A 89 19.20 21.07 -15.68
N GLU A 90 19.78 20.45 -14.64
CA GLU A 90 19.04 19.55 -13.75
C GLU A 90 17.95 20.31 -12.97
N ALA A 91 18.27 21.47 -12.40
CA ALA A 91 17.29 22.30 -11.70
C ALA A 91 16.14 22.74 -12.62
N ALA A 92 16.44 23.16 -13.84
CA ALA A 92 15.42 23.54 -14.83
C ALA A 92 14.53 22.36 -15.23
N SER A 93 15.14 21.18 -15.45
CA SER A 93 14.40 19.94 -15.78
C SER A 93 13.51 19.51 -14.62
N CYS A 94 13.99 19.59 -13.37
CA CYS A 94 13.19 19.30 -12.19
C CYS A 94 11.98 20.23 -12.09
N ALA A 95 12.18 21.55 -12.20
CA ALA A 95 11.09 22.52 -12.16
C ALA A 95 10.05 22.27 -13.26
N TRP A 96 10.49 21.92 -14.47
CA TRP A 96 9.60 21.60 -15.58
C TRP A 96 8.77 20.33 -15.35
N LEU A 97 9.39 19.29 -14.79
CA LEU A 97 8.75 18.02 -14.41
C LEU A 97 7.81 18.19 -13.21
N GLU A 98 8.19 19.00 -12.22
CA GLU A 98 7.36 19.34 -11.07
C GLU A 98 6.16 20.23 -11.41
N ALA A 99 6.21 20.95 -12.54
CA ALA A 99 5.05 21.66 -13.05
C ALA A 99 4.07 20.76 -13.83
N ARG A 100 4.49 19.53 -14.20
CA ARG A 100 3.75 18.64 -15.11
C ARG A 100 3.55 17.25 -14.53
N PHE A 101 2.75 16.44 -15.21
CA PHE A 101 2.62 15.02 -14.91
C PHE A 101 2.88 14.22 -16.19
N CYS A 102 4.16 14.04 -16.49
CA CYS A 102 4.61 13.36 -17.68
C CYS A 102 4.34 11.85 -17.57
N ARG A 103 3.66 11.29 -18.57
CA ARG A 103 3.30 9.85 -18.63
C ARG A 103 4.30 9.03 -19.42
N SER A 104 5.19 9.69 -20.16
CA SER A 104 6.14 9.03 -21.06
C SER A 104 7.52 9.66 -20.97
N THR A 105 8.57 8.87 -21.19
CA THR A 105 9.92 9.41 -21.35
C THR A 105 10.10 10.11 -22.70
N VAL A 106 9.19 9.94 -23.67
CA VAL A 106 9.27 10.60 -24.99
C VAL A 106 9.19 12.12 -24.86
N GLU A 107 8.20 12.64 -24.14
CA GLU A 107 8.05 14.08 -23.91
C GLU A 107 9.21 14.65 -23.09
N ILE A 108 9.69 13.88 -22.10
CA ILE A 108 10.81 14.28 -21.23
C ILE A 108 12.10 14.37 -22.06
N ARG A 109 12.35 13.39 -22.91
CA ARG A 109 13.52 13.38 -23.81
C ARG A 109 13.46 14.51 -24.83
N ALA A 110 12.28 14.81 -25.37
CA ALA A 110 12.10 15.93 -26.29
C ALA A 110 12.41 17.27 -25.60
N HIS A 111 11.92 17.46 -24.38
CA HIS A 111 12.23 18.65 -23.58
C HIS A 111 13.71 18.78 -23.25
N VAL A 112 14.34 17.71 -22.75
CA VAL A 112 15.78 17.70 -22.43
C VAL A 112 16.64 17.92 -23.68
N SER A 113 16.22 17.40 -24.83
CA SER A 113 16.89 17.66 -26.12
C SER A 113 16.78 19.14 -26.51
N ALA A 114 15.60 19.73 -26.41
CA ALA A 114 15.35 21.13 -26.77
C ALA A 114 16.06 22.13 -25.85
N GLU A 115 15.97 21.94 -24.52
CA GLU A 115 16.49 22.90 -23.54
C GLU A 115 17.96 22.68 -23.19
N CYS A 116 18.41 21.41 -23.16
CA CYS A 116 19.76 21.07 -22.72
C CYS A 116 20.68 20.66 -23.88
N GLY A 117 20.16 20.46 -25.09
CA GLY A 117 20.92 19.93 -26.23
C GLY A 117 21.33 18.46 -26.05
N LEU A 118 20.71 17.73 -25.11
CA LEU A 118 21.13 16.39 -24.73
C LEU A 118 20.15 15.32 -25.22
N ASN A 119 20.68 14.39 -26.01
CA ASN A 119 19.92 13.24 -26.51
C ASN A 119 20.14 12.03 -25.60
N TYR A 120 19.16 11.77 -24.72
CA TYR A 120 19.12 10.55 -23.92
C TYR A 120 18.45 9.40 -24.69
N SER A 121 18.91 8.17 -24.47
CA SER A 121 18.13 6.97 -24.81
C SER A 121 16.95 6.80 -23.84
N HIS A 122 16.03 5.88 -24.12
CA HIS A 122 14.94 5.54 -23.19
C HIS A 122 15.48 5.16 -21.79
N SER A 123 16.42 4.22 -21.74
CA SER A 123 17.05 3.78 -20.49
C SER A 123 17.90 4.88 -19.83
N GLY A 124 18.57 5.73 -20.63
CA GLY A 124 19.30 6.89 -20.14
C GLY A 124 18.39 7.91 -19.46
N CYS A 125 17.21 8.17 -20.03
CA CYS A 125 16.21 9.06 -19.45
C CYS A 125 15.68 8.52 -18.11
N ILE A 126 15.41 7.21 -18.00
CA ILE A 126 14.99 6.60 -16.74
C ILE A 126 16.08 6.75 -15.67
N LYS A 127 17.35 6.51 -16.02
CA LYS A 127 18.47 6.71 -15.11
C LYS A 127 18.63 8.17 -14.66
N LEU A 128 18.43 9.11 -15.59
CA LEU A 128 18.40 10.55 -15.28
C LEU A 128 17.28 10.86 -14.27
N LEU A 129 16.05 10.41 -14.53
CA LEU A 129 14.90 10.64 -13.66
C LEU A 129 15.12 10.07 -12.26
N ALA A 130 15.61 8.83 -12.15
CA ALA A 130 15.92 8.21 -10.87
C ALA A 130 17.00 9.00 -10.10
N ARG A 131 18.03 9.51 -10.79
CA ARG A 131 19.07 10.35 -10.20
C ARG A 131 18.54 11.69 -9.71
N LEU A 132 17.58 12.26 -10.44
CA LEU A 132 16.88 13.50 -10.06
C LEU A 132 15.80 13.28 -9.00
N GLY A 133 15.61 12.04 -8.50
CA GLY A 133 14.64 11.72 -7.45
C GLY A 133 13.20 11.48 -7.94
N PHE A 134 12.98 11.35 -9.25
CA PHE A 134 11.67 11.07 -9.82
C PHE A 134 11.37 9.58 -9.85
N GLU A 135 10.14 9.22 -9.47
CA GLU A 135 9.62 7.86 -9.50
C GLU A 135 8.36 7.79 -10.38
N TYR A 136 8.21 6.69 -11.12
CA TYR A 136 7.02 6.45 -11.93
C TYR A 136 5.88 5.86 -11.06
N ARG A 137 4.87 6.68 -10.77
CA ARG A 137 3.72 6.27 -9.93
C ARG A 137 2.38 6.59 -10.59
N LYS A 138 1.40 5.72 -10.34
CA LYS A 138 -0.01 5.99 -10.66
C LYS A 138 -0.59 6.98 -9.65
N PRO A 139 -1.26 8.08 -10.08
CA PRO A 139 -1.95 8.98 -9.16
C PRO A 139 -3.03 8.24 -8.38
N LYS A 140 -3.15 8.55 -7.09
CA LYS A 140 -4.21 8.01 -6.25
C LYS A 140 -5.48 8.85 -6.44
N PRO A 141 -6.65 8.24 -6.68
CA PRO A 141 -7.91 8.98 -6.66
C PRO A 141 -8.14 9.49 -5.23
N LEU A 142 -8.35 10.80 -5.08
CA LEU A 142 -8.71 11.42 -3.81
C LEU A 142 -10.22 11.60 -3.79
N PRO A 143 -10.97 10.87 -2.94
CA PRO A 143 -12.41 11.08 -2.84
C PRO A 143 -12.70 12.49 -2.32
N ARG A 144 -13.87 13.03 -2.60
CA ARG A 144 -14.33 14.21 -1.87
C ARG A 144 -14.46 13.84 -0.40
N VAL A 145 -13.87 14.63 0.50
CA VAL A 145 -13.97 14.42 1.96
C VAL A 145 -14.54 15.69 2.60
N ALA A 146 -15.31 15.53 3.67
CA ALA A 146 -15.73 16.64 4.54
C ALA A 146 -14.52 17.47 5.01
N SER A 147 -14.73 18.75 5.36
CA SER A 147 -13.65 19.57 5.95
C SER A 147 -13.12 18.94 7.23
N ALA A 148 -11.84 19.20 7.54
CA ALA A 148 -11.21 18.69 8.75
C ALA A 148 -12.01 19.08 10.01
N GLU A 149 -12.58 20.30 10.06
CA GLU A 149 -13.40 20.72 11.21
C GLU A 149 -14.68 19.90 11.34
N LYS A 150 -15.37 19.61 10.22
CA LYS A 150 -16.60 18.80 10.25
C LYS A 150 -16.34 17.36 10.68
N GLN A 151 -15.20 16.79 10.24
CA GLN A 151 -14.77 15.48 10.69
C GLN A 151 -14.49 15.48 12.19
N ALA A 152 -13.67 16.43 12.67
CA ALA A 152 -13.32 16.55 14.07
C ALA A 152 -14.54 16.79 14.98
N ALA A 153 -15.48 17.64 14.55
CA ALA A 153 -16.72 17.90 15.27
C ALA A 153 -17.58 16.64 15.41
N PHE A 154 -17.70 15.83 14.35
CA PHE A 154 -18.41 14.56 14.42
C PHE A 154 -17.72 13.55 15.34
N ILE A 155 -16.39 13.44 15.25
CA ILE A 155 -15.62 12.54 16.11
C ILE A 155 -15.84 12.91 17.58
N ALA A 156 -15.69 14.19 17.94
CA ALA A 156 -15.92 14.67 19.30
C ALA A 156 -17.36 14.43 19.78
N PHE A 157 -18.35 14.63 18.90
CA PHE A 157 -19.75 14.30 19.18
C PHE A 157 -19.94 12.80 19.45
N TYR A 158 -19.39 11.94 18.61
CA TYR A 158 -19.51 10.48 18.72
C TYR A 158 -18.81 9.96 19.98
N GLU A 159 -17.60 10.43 20.27
CA GLU A 159 -16.88 10.07 21.50
C GLU A 159 -17.68 10.46 22.75
N ARG A 160 -18.31 11.64 22.76
CA ARG A 160 -19.21 12.03 23.85
C ARG A 160 -20.42 11.11 23.95
N LEU A 161 -21.08 10.83 22.83
CA LEU A 161 -22.22 9.90 22.78
C LEU A 161 -21.84 8.54 23.38
N MET A 162 -20.73 7.95 22.96
CA MET A 162 -20.30 6.64 23.45
C MET A 162 -19.88 6.65 24.93
N ARG A 163 -19.31 7.75 25.44
CA ARG A 163 -18.97 7.87 26.87
C ARG A 163 -20.20 7.98 27.77
N GLU A 164 -21.25 8.61 27.26
CA GLU A 164 -22.47 8.92 28.02
C GLU A 164 -23.62 7.94 27.71
N LEU A 165 -23.39 6.95 26.84
CA LEU A 165 -24.42 6.03 26.35
C LEU A 165 -24.97 5.16 27.49
N PRO A 166 -26.27 5.27 27.82
CA PRO A 166 -26.92 4.39 28.78
C PRO A 166 -26.99 2.94 28.29
N ALA A 167 -27.03 1.98 29.22
CA ALA A 167 -27.12 0.55 28.89
C ALA A 167 -28.45 0.15 28.21
N ASP A 168 -29.50 0.95 28.39
CA ASP A 168 -30.79 0.82 27.69
C ASP A 168 -30.81 1.55 26.35
N GLU A 169 -29.67 2.00 25.82
CA GLU A 169 -29.54 2.57 24.49
C GLU A 169 -28.56 1.75 23.62
N ALA A 170 -28.64 1.92 22.31
CA ALA A 170 -27.76 1.23 21.36
C ALA A 170 -27.35 2.14 20.21
N VAL A 171 -26.18 1.88 19.62
CA VAL A 171 -25.67 2.61 18.46
C VAL A 171 -25.43 1.65 17.29
N TYR A 172 -26.03 1.97 16.15
CA TYR A 172 -25.85 1.26 14.89
C TYR A 172 -25.29 2.19 13.83
N PHE A 173 -24.40 1.66 12.99
CA PHE A 173 -23.97 2.29 11.76
C PHE A 173 -24.64 1.60 10.58
N ALA A 174 -25.35 2.35 9.75
CA ALA A 174 -26.12 1.81 8.63
C ALA A 174 -25.69 2.40 7.29
N ASP A 175 -25.81 1.59 6.25
CA ASP A 175 -25.53 1.96 4.86
C ASP A 175 -26.01 0.89 3.87
N ALA A 176 -26.07 1.24 2.59
CA ALA A 176 -26.55 0.39 1.51
C ALA A 176 -25.43 -0.09 0.57
N VAL A 177 -25.06 -1.37 0.67
CA VAL A 177 -24.01 -2.00 -0.13
C VAL A 177 -24.53 -2.66 -1.40
N HIS A 178 -23.74 -2.52 -2.48
CA HIS A 178 -24.03 -3.09 -3.79
C HIS A 178 -22.89 -4.00 -4.24
N PRO A 179 -22.72 -5.22 -3.69
CA PRO A 179 -21.70 -6.14 -4.17
C PRO A 179 -21.96 -6.50 -5.63
N GLU A 180 -21.04 -6.10 -6.51
CA GLU A 180 -21.11 -6.42 -7.94
C GLU A 180 -20.60 -7.83 -8.21
N TYR A 181 -21.22 -8.52 -9.16
CA TYR A 181 -20.84 -9.85 -9.64
C TYR A 181 -19.54 -9.80 -10.46
N GLN A 182 -18.45 -9.49 -9.78
CA GLN A 182 -17.12 -9.33 -10.35
C GLN A 182 -16.09 -10.05 -9.48
N THR A 183 -15.26 -10.87 -10.12
CA THR A 183 -14.02 -11.38 -9.50
C THR A 183 -13.11 -10.20 -9.19
N LYS A 184 -12.62 -10.08 -7.95
CA LYS A 184 -11.68 -9.04 -7.55
C LYS A 184 -10.30 -9.65 -7.27
N PRO A 185 -9.33 -9.55 -8.19
CA PRO A 185 -7.96 -9.98 -7.91
C PRO A 185 -7.37 -9.20 -6.74
N ALA A 186 -6.76 -9.91 -5.80
CA ALA A 186 -6.11 -9.35 -4.62
C ALA A 186 -4.72 -9.96 -4.43
N PHE A 187 -3.82 -9.19 -3.81
CA PHE A 187 -2.44 -9.62 -3.59
C PHE A 187 -2.36 -10.89 -2.72
N GLY A 188 -1.41 -11.76 -3.04
CA GLY A 188 -1.11 -12.98 -2.29
C GLY A 188 0.33 -13.42 -2.54
N TRP A 189 0.90 -14.15 -1.59
CA TRP A 189 2.25 -14.69 -1.72
C TRP A 189 2.23 -15.94 -2.59
N VAL A 190 3.11 -15.99 -3.60
CA VAL A 190 3.31 -17.17 -4.44
C VAL A 190 4.78 -17.47 -4.59
N LYS A 191 5.11 -18.74 -4.84
CA LYS A 191 6.48 -19.18 -5.11
C LYS A 191 7.01 -18.49 -6.37
N VAL A 192 8.27 -18.07 -6.36
CA VAL A 192 8.94 -17.48 -7.55
C VAL A 192 8.79 -18.43 -8.74
N GLY A 193 8.36 -17.90 -9.89
CA GLY A 193 8.09 -18.67 -11.11
C GLY A 193 6.66 -19.22 -11.22
N SER A 194 5.83 -19.07 -10.18
CA SER A 194 4.40 -19.38 -10.24
C SER A 194 3.61 -18.23 -10.87
N ASN A 195 2.69 -18.55 -11.77
CA ASN A 195 1.83 -17.60 -12.47
C ASN A 195 0.36 -17.80 -12.04
N PRO A 196 -0.05 -17.38 -10.83
CA PRO A 196 -1.43 -17.53 -10.38
C PRO A 196 -2.38 -16.70 -11.25
N ALA A 197 -3.54 -17.28 -11.58
CA ALA A 197 -4.61 -16.60 -12.31
C ALA A 197 -5.97 -16.93 -11.67
N VAL A 198 -6.91 -15.98 -11.79
CA VAL A 198 -8.30 -16.17 -11.37
C VAL A 198 -9.21 -15.84 -12.56
N LEU A 199 -10.24 -16.66 -12.77
CA LEU A 199 -11.21 -16.45 -13.84
C LEU A 199 -12.02 -15.18 -13.59
N SER A 200 -12.28 -14.41 -14.64
CA SER A 200 -13.20 -13.28 -14.62
C SER A 200 -14.64 -13.76 -14.81
N THR A 201 -15.57 -13.20 -14.04
CA THR A 201 -17.01 -13.40 -14.27
C THR A 201 -17.47 -12.66 -15.54
N ALA A 202 -18.35 -13.29 -16.31
CA ALA A 202 -19.05 -12.64 -17.42
C ALA A 202 -20.45 -12.23 -16.95
N GLY A 203 -20.72 -10.93 -16.78
CA GLY A 203 -22.05 -10.44 -16.40
C GLY A 203 -22.04 -9.06 -15.71
N ARG A 204 -23.23 -8.47 -15.55
CA ARG A 204 -23.45 -7.18 -14.88
C ARG A 204 -24.44 -7.26 -13.72
N GLY A 205 -24.43 -8.39 -13.00
CA GLY A 205 -25.28 -8.60 -11.82
C GLY A 205 -24.75 -7.89 -10.59
N ARG A 206 -25.63 -7.63 -9.63
CA ARG A 206 -25.27 -7.15 -8.29
C ARG A 206 -26.29 -7.66 -7.27
N VAL A 207 -25.85 -7.76 -6.03
CA VAL A 207 -26.74 -7.89 -4.88
C VAL A 207 -26.94 -6.49 -4.32
N ASN A 208 -28.13 -6.17 -3.81
CA ASN A 208 -28.33 -4.96 -3.03
C ASN A 208 -28.66 -5.36 -1.60
N ILE A 209 -27.94 -4.77 -0.65
CA ILE A 209 -28.15 -4.98 0.77
C ILE A 209 -28.24 -3.61 1.42
N HIS A 210 -29.28 -3.39 2.20
CA HIS A 210 -29.33 -2.28 3.14
C HIS A 210 -29.07 -2.88 4.52
N GLY A 211 -27.95 -2.54 5.14
CA GLY A 211 -27.48 -3.19 6.36
C GLY A 211 -27.11 -2.19 7.44
N ALA A 212 -27.01 -2.70 8.67
CA ALA A 212 -26.44 -1.98 9.79
C ALA A 212 -25.46 -2.86 10.56
N VAL A 213 -24.64 -2.25 11.42
CA VAL A 213 -23.75 -2.94 12.36
C VAL A 213 -23.72 -2.20 13.70
N ASN A 214 -23.90 -2.92 14.79
CA ASN A 214 -23.60 -2.47 16.14
C ASN A 214 -22.18 -2.94 16.49
N LEU A 215 -21.30 -2.03 16.90
CA LEU A 215 -19.89 -2.37 17.16
C LEU A 215 -19.64 -3.06 18.51
N GLU A 216 -20.56 -2.91 19.46
CA GLU A 216 -20.45 -3.53 20.78
C GLU A 216 -20.86 -5.00 20.72
N THR A 217 -22.00 -5.29 20.09
CA THR A 217 -22.57 -6.64 20.02
C THR A 217 -22.23 -7.38 18.73
N PHE A 218 -21.74 -6.66 17.71
CA PHE A 218 -21.60 -7.16 16.35
C PHE A 218 -22.92 -7.63 15.70
N ASP A 219 -24.06 -7.21 16.24
CA ASP A 219 -25.34 -7.43 15.58
C ASP A 219 -25.40 -6.67 14.25
N ALA A 220 -25.77 -7.38 13.18
CA ALA A 220 -25.77 -6.86 11.82
C ALA A 220 -27.09 -7.14 11.09
N PRO A 221 -28.18 -6.40 11.40
CA PRO A 221 -29.44 -6.54 10.69
C PRO A 221 -29.30 -6.04 9.26
N PHE A 222 -30.00 -6.69 8.33
CA PHE A 222 -30.00 -6.29 6.94
C PHE A 222 -31.30 -6.67 6.22
N VAL A 223 -31.58 -5.96 5.12
CA VAL A 223 -32.60 -6.29 4.13
C VAL A 223 -31.95 -6.46 2.75
N GLU A 224 -32.55 -7.30 1.92
CA GLU A 224 -32.08 -7.60 0.56
C GLU A 224 -33.15 -7.10 -0.44
N PRO A 225 -33.18 -5.81 -0.76
CA PRO A 225 -34.19 -5.27 -1.67
C PRO A 225 -33.76 -5.43 -3.13
N THR A 226 -34.71 -5.40 -4.06
CA THR A 226 -34.40 -5.29 -5.49
C THR A 226 -33.75 -3.95 -5.82
N THR A 227 -34.18 -2.88 -5.14
CA THR A 227 -33.64 -1.52 -5.25
C THR A 227 -33.52 -0.91 -3.87
N VAL A 228 -32.43 -0.19 -3.60
CA VAL A 228 -32.28 0.56 -2.34
C VAL A 228 -33.01 1.89 -2.48
N ASP A 229 -33.91 2.14 -1.55
CA ASP A 229 -34.87 3.25 -1.53
C ASP A 229 -35.36 3.55 -0.10
N GLY A 230 -36.32 4.45 0.05
CA GLY A 230 -36.89 4.81 1.35
C GLY A 230 -37.63 3.66 2.04
N VAL A 231 -38.24 2.75 1.26
CA VAL A 231 -38.98 1.60 1.79
C VAL A 231 -38.02 0.61 2.44
N SER A 232 -36.96 0.24 1.74
CA SER A 232 -35.90 -0.63 2.28
C SER A 232 -35.17 0.01 3.47
N ALA A 233 -35.01 1.34 3.48
CA ALA A 233 -34.52 2.05 4.66
C ALA A 233 -35.45 1.87 5.86
N ALA A 234 -36.76 2.10 5.69
CA ALA A 234 -37.75 1.89 6.76
C ALA A 234 -37.80 0.43 7.23
N GLN A 235 -37.71 -0.55 6.32
CA GLN A 235 -37.64 -1.97 6.67
C GLN A 235 -36.40 -2.32 7.50
N LEU A 236 -35.24 -1.74 7.18
CA LEU A 236 -34.03 -1.89 7.99
C LEU A 236 -34.24 -1.33 9.40
N LEU A 237 -34.83 -0.12 9.52
CA LEU A 237 -35.12 0.49 10.81
C LEU A 237 -36.08 -0.37 11.65
N THR A 238 -37.12 -0.95 11.04
CA THR A 238 -38.00 -1.91 11.72
C THR A 238 -37.21 -3.10 12.26
N LYS A 239 -36.33 -3.71 11.45
CA LYS A 239 -35.50 -4.84 11.90
C LYS A 239 -34.56 -4.47 13.05
N ILE A 240 -34.02 -3.25 13.04
CA ILE A 240 -33.18 -2.75 14.14
C ILE A 240 -34.01 -2.64 15.42
N GLU A 241 -35.23 -2.07 15.36
CA GLU A 241 -36.14 -2.01 16.51
C GLU A 241 -36.48 -3.42 17.04
N GLU A 242 -36.82 -4.36 16.16
CA GLU A 242 -37.17 -5.75 16.51
C GLU A 242 -36.03 -6.51 17.19
N ARG A 243 -34.78 -6.27 16.78
CA ARG A 243 -33.60 -6.91 17.39
C ARG A 243 -33.18 -6.31 18.73
N ASN A 244 -33.74 -5.17 19.11
CA ASN A 244 -33.38 -4.43 20.31
C ASN A 244 -34.63 -4.18 21.17
N PRO A 245 -35.38 -5.21 21.61
CA PRO A 245 -36.64 -5.02 22.34
C PRO A 245 -36.45 -4.35 23.71
N ASP A 246 -35.27 -4.46 24.30
CA ASP A 246 -34.89 -3.93 25.61
C ASP A 246 -34.36 -2.49 25.57
N LYS A 247 -34.13 -1.93 24.38
CA LYS A 247 -33.54 -0.59 24.23
C LYS A 247 -34.61 0.50 24.20
N ARG A 248 -34.47 1.55 24.99
CA ARG A 248 -35.35 2.73 24.98
C ARG A 248 -35.10 3.60 23.75
N ILE A 249 -33.83 3.83 23.40
CA ILE A 249 -33.44 4.62 22.22
C ILE A 249 -32.37 3.85 21.44
N ILE A 250 -32.48 3.89 20.11
CA ILE A 250 -31.51 3.27 19.21
C ILE A 250 -30.99 4.35 18.24
N HIS A 251 -29.74 4.76 18.42
CA HIS A 251 -29.09 5.73 17.56
C HIS A 251 -28.62 5.07 16.27
N VAL A 252 -29.16 5.49 15.12
CA VAL A 252 -28.72 4.98 13.82
C VAL A 252 -27.95 6.07 13.08
N ILE A 253 -26.66 5.82 12.88
CA ILE A 253 -25.73 6.68 12.17
C ILE A 253 -25.63 6.20 10.72
N TRP A 254 -25.98 7.05 9.77
CA TRP A 254 -25.86 6.73 8.34
C TRP A 254 -25.52 7.96 7.50
N ASP A 255 -25.27 7.73 6.21
CA ASP A 255 -24.90 8.77 5.26
C ASP A 255 -26.08 9.70 4.90
N ASN A 256 -25.83 10.66 4.02
CA ASN A 256 -26.81 11.65 3.60
C ASN A 256 -27.58 11.26 2.33
N ALA A 257 -27.66 9.97 1.98
CA ALA A 257 -28.40 9.53 0.81
C ALA A 257 -29.85 10.03 0.80
N ALA A 258 -30.38 10.37 -0.38
CA ALA A 258 -31.71 10.97 -0.49
C ALA A 258 -32.81 10.07 0.11
N TYR A 259 -32.66 8.75 -0.03
CA TYR A 259 -33.60 7.78 0.52
C TYR A 259 -33.56 7.67 2.06
N HIS A 260 -32.46 8.08 2.72
CA HIS A 260 -32.39 8.19 4.19
C HIS A 260 -33.16 9.40 4.74
N LYS A 261 -33.59 10.30 3.86
CA LYS A 261 -34.36 11.51 4.21
C LYS A 261 -35.71 11.55 3.48
N GLY A 262 -36.10 10.44 2.88
CA GLY A 262 -37.30 10.33 2.06
C GLY A 262 -38.61 10.36 2.86
N PRO A 263 -39.76 10.41 2.17
CA PRO A 263 -41.06 10.37 2.82
C PRO A 263 -41.28 9.11 3.66
N ASP A 264 -40.80 7.95 3.21
CA ASP A 264 -40.96 6.67 3.92
C ASP A 264 -40.25 6.69 5.28
N VAL A 265 -39.01 7.20 5.33
CA VAL A 265 -38.26 7.35 6.58
C VAL A 265 -38.92 8.37 7.49
N ARG A 266 -39.42 9.50 6.95
CA ARG A 266 -40.16 10.47 7.77
C ARG A 266 -41.44 9.87 8.36
N ALA A 267 -42.18 9.08 7.58
CA ALA A 267 -43.38 8.39 8.04
C ALA A 267 -43.05 7.36 9.13
N PHE A 268 -41.94 6.63 8.99
CA PHE A 268 -41.45 5.71 10.00
C PHE A 268 -41.15 6.42 11.34
N LEU A 269 -40.42 7.54 11.30
CA LEU A 269 -40.03 8.30 12.49
C LEU A 269 -41.21 9.00 13.17
N ALA A 270 -42.30 9.27 12.44
CA ALA A 270 -43.51 9.90 13.00
C ALA A 270 -44.36 8.95 13.85
N ARG A 271 -44.02 7.66 13.92
CA ARG A 271 -44.70 6.67 14.78
C ARG A 271 -44.49 7.03 16.25
N THR A 272 -45.56 7.00 17.05
CA THR A 272 -45.53 7.27 18.49
C THR A 272 -44.66 6.28 19.29
N ALA A 273 -44.55 5.04 18.82
CA ALA A 273 -43.72 4.00 19.42
C ALA A 273 -42.30 3.92 18.81
N CYS A 274 -41.90 4.87 17.96
CA CYS A 274 -40.57 4.85 17.36
C CYS A 274 -39.48 5.12 18.40
N ARG A 275 -38.46 4.27 18.42
CA ARG A 275 -37.29 4.38 19.30
C ARG A 275 -36.01 4.75 18.55
N ILE A 276 -36.10 4.94 17.24
CA ILE A 276 -34.96 5.25 16.37
C ILE A 276 -34.64 6.74 16.45
N HIS A 277 -33.40 7.07 16.81
CA HIS A 277 -32.84 8.41 16.72
C HIS A 277 -31.79 8.46 15.61
N LEU A 278 -32.11 9.14 14.50
CA LEU A 278 -31.19 9.23 13.36
C LEU A 278 -30.09 10.27 13.58
N ILE A 279 -28.87 9.89 13.25
CA ILE A 279 -27.69 10.76 13.23
C ILE A 279 -27.10 10.74 11.82
N GLN A 280 -26.89 11.93 11.25
CA GLN A 280 -26.32 12.06 9.91
C GLN A 280 -24.80 12.20 10.01
N LEU A 281 -24.08 11.44 9.20
CA LEU A 281 -22.64 11.65 9.02
C LEU A 281 -22.36 13.00 8.34
N PRO A 282 -21.16 13.57 8.51
CA PRO A 282 -20.69 14.65 7.64
C PRO A 282 -20.76 14.20 6.17
N PRO A 283 -21.20 15.07 5.24
CA PRO A 283 -21.26 14.72 3.82
C PRO A 283 -19.90 14.25 3.29
N TYR A 284 -19.92 13.19 2.47
CA TYR A 284 -18.72 12.60 1.87
C TYR A 284 -17.67 12.14 2.90
N CYS A 285 -18.10 11.49 3.99
CA CYS A 285 -17.17 11.01 5.02
C CYS A 285 -17.27 9.50 5.29
N PRO A 286 -17.04 8.63 4.28
CA PRO A 286 -17.06 7.18 4.48
C PRO A 286 -16.10 6.64 5.56
N PRO A 287 -14.91 7.24 5.85
CA PRO A 287 -14.03 6.76 6.93
C PRO A 287 -14.66 6.82 8.35
N LEU A 288 -15.69 7.65 8.52
CA LEU A 288 -16.46 7.77 9.77
C LEU A 288 -17.65 6.81 9.85
N ASN A 289 -17.81 5.92 8.85
CA ASN A 289 -18.82 4.89 8.85
C ASN A 289 -18.18 3.49 8.96
N PRO A 290 -18.10 2.88 10.16
CA PRO A 290 -17.54 1.54 10.38
C PRO A 290 -18.15 0.44 9.51
N ILE A 291 -19.39 0.58 9.05
CA ILE A 291 -19.99 -0.40 8.13
C ILE A 291 -19.22 -0.49 6.80
N GLU A 292 -18.50 0.57 6.39
CA GLU A 292 -17.59 0.53 5.23
C GLU A 292 -16.40 -0.40 5.48
N ARG A 293 -15.93 -0.49 6.72
CA ARG A 293 -14.90 -1.46 7.12
C ARG A 293 -15.46 -2.88 7.08
N LEU A 294 -16.72 -3.07 7.49
CA LEU A 294 -17.42 -4.36 7.36
C LEU A 294 -17.58 -4.76 5.87
N ARG A 295 -17.88 -3.81 4.97
CA ARG A 295 -17.86 -4.07 3.52
C ARG A 295 -16.49 -4.52 3.02
N ALA A 296 -15.41 -3.91 3.50
CA ALA A 296 -14.06 -4.33 3.13
C ALA A 296 -13.80 -5.78 3.58
N VAL A 297 -14.29 -6.17 4.76
CA VAL A 297 -14.26 -7.56 5.24
C VAL A 297 -15.10 -8.47 4.34
N LEU A 298 -16.32 -8.08 3.98
CA LEU A 298 -17.16 -8.81 3.03
C LEU A 298 -16.41 -9.06 1.72
N HIS A 299 -15.73 -8.06 1.16
CA HIS A 299 -14.98 -8.23 -0.08
C HIS A 299 -13.76 -9.15 0.09
N GLN A 300 -13.03 -9.04 1.20
CA GLN A 300 -11.96 -9.97 1.55
C GLN A 300 -12.46 -11.41 1.67
N TYR A 301 -13.63 -11.59 2.26
CA TYR A 301 -14.18 -12.90 2.54
C TYR A 301 -14.85 -13.51 1.32
N VAL A 302 -15.56 -12.74 0.50
CA VAL A 302 -16.42 -13.29 -0.57
C VAL A 302 -15.83 -13.08 -1.97
N THR A 303 -15.19 -11.94 -2.24
CA THR A 303 -14.89 -11.54 -3.64
C THR A 303 -13.41 -11.61 -4.03
N HIS A 304 -12.50 -11.55 -3.06
CA HIS A 304 -11.07 -11.55 -3.33
C HIS A 304 -10.61 -12.92 -3.83
N ASN A 305 -9.99 -12.95 -5.02
CA ASN A 305 -9.44 -14.16 -5.64
C ASN A 305 -10.44 -15.33 -5.77
N ARG A 306 -11.75 -15.04 -5.81
CA ARG A 306 -12.81 -16.05 -5.93
C ARG A 306 -13.62 -15.83 -7.20
N TYR A 307 -13.83 -16.92 -7.93
CA TYR A 307 -14.69 -16.97 -9.10
C TYR A 307 -15.99 -17.67 -8.76
N TYR A 308 -17.10 -17.09 -9.19
CA TYR A 308 -18.42 -17.67 -9.09
C TYR A 308 -18.94 -17.98 -10.51
N PRO A 309 -19.31 -19.24 -10.81
CA PRO A 309 -19.87 -19.61 -12.11
C PRO A 309 -21.20 -18.93 -12.46
N SER A 310 -21.99 -18.52 -11.47
CA SER A 310 -23.29 -17.87 -11.69
C SER A 310 -23.55 -16.74 -10.68
N GLN A 311 -24.43 -15.81 -11.07
CA GLN A 311 -24.90 -14.74 -10.19
C GLN A 311 -25.60 -15.27 -8.94
N LYS A 312 -26.31 -16.40 -9.05
CA LYS A 312 -26.97 -17.04 -7.92
C LYS A 312 -25.95 -17.49 -6.88
N GLN A 313 -24.89 -18.19 -7.27
CA GLN A 313 -23.85 -18.63 -6.33
C GLN A 313 -23.13 -17.46 -5.66
N PHE A 314 -22.93 -16.37 -6.41
CA PHE A 314 -22.40 -15.14 -5.85
C PHE A 314 -23.35 -14.53 -4.80
N ALA A 315 -24.64 -14.43 -5.11
CA ALA A 315 -25.65 -13.93 -4.18
C ALA A 315 -25.75 -14.81 -2.92
N ASP A 316 -25.81 -16.14 -3.09
CA ASP A 316 -25.83 -17.11 -2.00
C ASP A 316 -24.61 -16.93 -1.08
N ALA A 317 -23.41 -16.72 -1.65
CA ALA A 317 -22.20 -16.49 -0.85
C ALA A 317 -22.20 -15.16 -0.09
N ILE A 318 -22.74 -14.10 -0.69
CA ILE A 318 -22.93 -12.80 -0.03
C ILE A 318 -23.91 -12.96 1.14
N LEU A 319 -25.04 -13.64 0.94
CA LEU A 319 -26.04 -13.85 1.99
C LEU A 319 -25.54 -14.78 3.09
N ALA A 320 -24.80 -15.83 2.75
CA ALA A 320 -24.14 -16.71 3.72
C ALA A 320 -23.15 -15.92 4.59
N PHE A 321 -22.38 -15.00 4.00
CA PHE A 321 -21.53 -14.10 4.78
C PHE A 321 -22.34 -13.27 5.79
N MET A 322 -23.44 -12.65 5.34
CA MET A 322 -24.27 -11.81 6.20
C MET A 322 -25.01 -12.60 7.30
N ARG A 323 -25.49 -13.81 7.00
CA ARG A 323 -26.33 -14.62 7.90
C ARG A 323 -25.52 -15.52 8.84
N GLU A 324 -24.35 -15.98 8.41
CA GLU A 324 -23.59 -17.03 9.11
C GLU A 324 -22.20 -16.53 9.51
N ALA A 325 -21.41 -16.04 8.56
CA ALA A 325 -20.01 -15.67 8.83
C ALA A 325 -19.90 -14.49 9.80
N ILE A 326 -20.76 -13.46 9.68
CA ILE A 326 -20.75 -12.34 10.63
C ILE A 326 -21.03 -12.85 12.06
N PRO A 327 -22.17 -13.51 12.37
CA PRO A 327 -22.41 -13.97 13.74
C PRO A 327 -21.40 -14.97 14.30
N GLN A 328 -20.83 -15.84 13.45
CA GLN A 328 -19.94 -16.91 13.89
C GLN A 328 -18.48 -16.47 14.02
N GLU A 329 -18.04 -15.51 13.21
CA GLU A 329 -16.63 -15.13 13.10
C GLU A 329 -16.34 -13.66 13.46
N TRP A 330 -17.31 -12.93 14.02
CA TRP A 330 -17.16 -11.49 14.29
C TRP A 330 -15.92 -11.12 15.12
N THR A 331 -15.47 -12.01 16.02
CA THR A 331 -14.26 -11.80 16.82
C THR A 331 -13.00 -11.67 15.96
N LYS A 332 -12.97 -12.26 14.75
CA LYS A 332 -11.88 -12.10 13.77
C LYS A 332 -11.95 -10.76 13.02
N PHE A 333 -13.11 -10.11 13.03
CA PHE A 333 -13.37 -8.88 12.28
C PHE A 333 -13.34 -7.64 13.17
N ARG A 334 -13.56 -7.79 14.50
CA ARG A 334 -13.73 -6.66 15.42
C ARG A 334 -12.60 -5.64 15.41
N ASP A 335 -11.35 -6.10 15.28
CA ASP A 335 -10.20 -5.18 15.25
C ASP A 335 -10.16 -4.36 13.95
N LYS A 336 -10.71 -4.91 12.86
CA LYS A 336 -10.83 -4.24 11.57
C LYS A 336 -12.07 -3.37 11.47
N VAL A 337 -13.19 -3.80 12.05
CA VAL A 337 -14.48 -3.09 12.03
C VAL A 337 -14.63 -2.33 13.34
N SER A 338 -13.88 -1.23 13.46
CA SER A 338 -13.84 -0.40 14.65
C SER A 338 -14.28 1.03 14.36
N ASP A 339 -14.46 1.80 15.42
CA ASP A 339 -14.74 3.24 15.48
C ASP A 339 -13.47 4.08 15.71
N ASN A 340 -12.28 3.55 15.38
CA ASN A 340 -11.01 4.29 15.44
C ASN A 340 -10.95 5.35 14.33
N PHE A 341 -11.74 6.41 14.52
CA PHE A 341 -11.91 7.50 13.60
C PHE A 341 -10.70 8.42 13.60
N ARG A 342 -10.36 8.92 12.41
CA ARG A 342 -9.24 9.85 12.21
C ARG A 342 -9.67 10.89 11.20
N VAL A 343 -9.22 12.11 11.42
CA VAL A 343 -9.37 13.18 10.44
C VAL A 343 -8.50 12.85 9.23
N ILE A 344 -9.11 12.81 8.05
CA ILE A 344 -8.40 12.64 6.78
C ILE A 344 -8.31 13.99 6.09
N THR A 345 -7.07 14.43 5.81
CA THR A 345 -6.79 15.60 4.99
C THR A 345 -5.98 15.20 3.76
N HIS A 346 -5.98 16.06 2.74
CA HIS A 346 -5.23 15.85 1.51
C HIS A 346 -3.99 16.74 1.43
N ASP A 347 -3.55 17.33 2.53
CA ASP A 347 -2.49 18.37 2.55
C ASP A 347 -1.15 17.82 2.06
N ASN A 348 -0.92 16.52 2.22
CA ASN A 348 0.27 15.81 1.75
C ASN A 348 0.23 15.41 0.27
N PHE A 349 -0.85 15.73 -0.46
CA PHE A 349 -0.99 15.38 -1.87
C PHE A 349 -0.85 16.61 -2.77
N ARG A 350 0.08 16.52 -3.72
CA ARG A 350 0.06 17.40 -4.89
C ARG A 350 -1.10 16.99 -5.80
N VAL A 351 -2.15 17.81 -5.84
CA VAL A 351 -3.30 17.58 -6.73
C VAL A 351 -2.91 17.97 -8.16
N LEU A 352 -3.08 17.04 -9.10
CA LEU A 352 -2.95 17.31 -10.53
C LEU A 352 -4.14 18.18 -10.96
N LYS A 353 -3.86 19.33 -11.57
CA LYS A 353 -4.87 20.25 -12.11
C LYS A 353 -5.06 20.05 -13.60
#